data_AF-A0A943JKH9-F1
#
_entry.id   AF-A0A943JKH9-F1
#
_cell.length_a   1.000
_cell.length_b   1.000
_cell.length_c   1.000
_cell.angle_alpha   90.00
_cell.angle_beta   90.00
_cell.angle_gamma   90.00
#
_symmetry.space_group_name_H-M   'P 1'
#
loop_
_entity.id
_entity.type
_entity.pdbx_description
1 polymer ?
#
loop_
_entity_poly.entity_id
_entity_poly.type
_entity_poly.pdbx_seq_one_letter_code
_entity_poly.pdbx_strand_id
1 'polypeptide(L)'
;MDNIINDFIDNGFLDFYLDEKQKNFFREIVKNINKGKLYNSMFHGLHHSQKVLLFAYLIGLQENLDEVDMQIIVDAAVYHDIGRTDDSNDSFHGLYGANKIDKVVTRNIYKEQENLNILKGIIDAHSQDNKLEIIAINHDVENIERFMKLATILKDADALDRTRFMKTSKATLKENFIISDYSKTLIPLACEINSYYRLRICEINYQRLQNTVGEEEIECSHGIGFDFFRLDSILKNGILSNFAKINRDIKSSRRFFGNNGELWISLVNGHGEAYNEFVNNGISFDVKAKIRNGIKDKKQSIETSLPFNSSKYTDEVFAFYEIPRENILRINCSNLDDSIDKLKYLTGSGNPDAIANIVDDYIQNLRIHCNYFPDVSRVYELLKTYNKVISSFEQHDRYFQKQNLENHLRQCDMLIEGINKEIQKWMMEAFKIKFLKQKVTVRDVFEYILNLQEIDYNLDGNTVTFKQKDR
;
A
#
# COMPACT_ATOMS: atom_id res chain seq x y z
N MET A 1 -5.94 -14.09 15.15
CA MET A 1 -5.77 -12.82 14.42
C MET A 1 -5.92 -11.58 15.32
N ASP A 2 -6.21 -11.77 16.62
CA ASP A 2 -6.86 -10.71 17.42
C ASP A 2 -5.90 -9.91 18.32
N ASN A 3 -4.60 -10.23 18.30
CA ASN A 3 -3.64 -9.71 19.26
C ASN A 3 -2.57 -8.80 18.66
N ILE A 4 -2.67 -8.40 17.39
CA ILE A 4 -1.62 -7.62 16.70
C ILE A 4 -1.27 -6.35 17.50
N ILE A 5 -2.27 -5.68 18.08
CA ILE A 5 -2.02 -4.48 18.90
C ILE A 5 -1.30 -4.78 20.21
N ASN A 6 -1.58 -5.92 20.84
CA ASN A 6 -0.90 -6.28 22.08
C ASN A 6 0.53 -6.74 21.77
N ASP A 7 0.76 -7.45 20.67
CA ASP A 7 2.11 -7.74 20.19
C ASP A 7 2.87 -6.42 19.93
N PHE A 8 2.23 -5.40 19.35
CA PHE A 8 2.82 -4.07 19.16
C PHE A 8 3.18 -3.40 20.51
N ILE A 9 2.32 -3.52 21.52
CA ILE A 9 2.62 -3.00 22.87
C ILE A 9 3.80 -3.77 23.50
N ASP A 10 3.80 -5.10 23.41
CA ASP A 10 4.78 -5.97 24.06
C ASP A 10 6.19 -5.82 23.48
N ASN A 11 6.29 -5.36 22.23
CA ASN A 11 7.57 -5.03 21.58
C ASN A 11 8.09 -3.61 21.94
N GLY A 12 7.44 -2.89 22.86
CA GLY A 12 7.91 -1.61 23.40
C GLY A 12 7.62 -0.40 22.53
N PHE A 13 6.87 -0.54 21.43
CA PHE A 13 6.56 0.56 20.50
C PHE A 13 5.77 1.70 21.15
N LEU A 14 5.09 1.46 22.27
CA LEU A 14 4.30 2.46 23.00
C LEU A 14 4.96 2.95 24.30
N ASP A 15 6.20 2.56 24.61
CA ASP A 15 6.86 2.89 25.88
C ASP A 15 7.07 4.39 26.09
N PHE A 16 7.20 5.14 24.99
CA PHE A 16 7.28 6.60 25.03
C PHE A 16 5.92 7.27 25.32
N TYR A 17 4.82 6.59 24.98
CA TYR A 17 3.48 7.18 24.98
C TYR A 17 2.66 6.78 26.20
N LEU A 18 2.86 5.55 26.70
CA LEU A 18 2.05 4.96 27.75
C LEU A 18 2.92 4.39 28.87
N ASP A 19 2.51 4.63 30.12
CA ASP A 19 3.02 3.89 31.28
C ASP A 19 2.37 2.49 31.40
N GLU A 20 2.88 1.64 32.29
CA GLU A 20 2.36 0.27 32.46
C GLU A 20 0.89 0.22 32.93
N LYS A 21 0.44 1.19 33.73
CA LYS A 21 -0.97 1.25 34.17
C LYS A 21 -1.87 1.55 32.98
N GLN A 22 -1.47 2.49 32.12
CA GLN A 22 -2.19 2.87 30.91
C GLN A 22 -2.18 1.74 29.87
N LYS A 23 -1.06 1.05 29.66
CA LYS A 23 -1.00 -0.14 28.80
C LYS A 23 -1.93 -1.25 29.29
N ASN A 24 -1.96 -1.52 30.60
CA ASN A 24 -2.84 -2.54 31.17
C ASN A 24 -4.32 -2.17 31.03
N PHE A 25 -4.67 -0.90 31.26
CA PHE A 25 -6.02 -0.40 30.98
C PHE A 25 -6.42 -0.60 29.51
N PHE A 26 -5.54 -0.22 28.59
CA PHE A 26 -5.75 -0.40 27.16
C PHE A 26 -5.93 -1.89 26.77
N ARG A 27 -5.07 -2.78 27.26
CA ARG A 27 -5.15 -4.23 27.03
C ARG A 27 -6.48 -4.80 27.50
N GLU A 28 -6.97 -4.38 28.67
CA GLU A 28 -8.26 -4.82 29.18
C GLU A 28 -9.42 -4.32 28.30
N ILE A 29 -9.36 -3.11 27.76
CA ILE A 29 -10.37 -2.66 26.78
C ILE A 29 -10.34 -3.57 25.54
N VAL A 30 -9.17 -3.75 24.92
CA VAL A 30 -9.02 -4.54 23.69
C VAL A 30 -9.54 -5.97 23.88
N LYS A 31 -9.23 -6.58 25.02
CA LYS A 31 -9.67 -7.94 25.39
C LYS A 31 -11.20 -8.05 25.48
N ASN A 32 -11.86 -7.00 25.96
CA ASN A 32 -13.30 -6.97 26.22
C ASN A 32 -14.13 -6.39 25.05
N ILE A 33 -13.51 -6.09 23.90
CA ILE A 33 -14.24 -5.67 22.70
C ILE A 33 -15.25 -6.75 22.27
N ASN A 34 -16.51 -6.37 22.10
CA ASN A 34 -17.54 -7.26 21.57
C ASN A 34 -17.42 -7.37 20.05
N LYS A 35 -16.52 -8.24 19.59
CA LYS A 35 -16.20 -8.46 18.17
C LYS A 35 -17.42 -8.77 17.30
N GLY A 36 -18.42 -9.46 17.86
CA GLY A 36 -19.65 -9.80 17.16
C GLY A 36 -20.56 -8.60 16.85
N LYS A 37 -20.24 -7.41 17.37
CA LYS A 37 -20.93 -6.16 17.07
C LYS A 37 -20.20 -5.28 16.06
N LEU A 38 -18.92 -5.55 15.82
CA LEU A 38 -18.13 -4.79 14.86
C LEU A 38 -18.56 -5.13 13.42
N TYR A 39 -18.40 -4.17 12.51
CA TYR A 39 -18.54 -4.44 11.10
C TYR A 39 -17.46 -5.43 10.65
N ASN A 40 -17.86 -6.51 9.98
CA ASN A 40 -16.94 -7.56 9.58
C ASN A 40 -16.24 -7.18 8.26
N SER A 41 -15.12 -6.48 8.36
CA SER A 41 -14.31 -6.05 7.21
C SER A 41 -12.82 -5.99 7.54
N MET A 42 -11.97 -6.20 6.54
CA MET A 42 -10.52 -5.98 6.65
C MET A 42 -10.15 -4.48 6.70
N PHE A 43 -11.02 -3.58 6.24
CA PHE A 43 -10.78 -2.13 6.21
C PHE A 43 -11.34 -1.40 7.41
N HIS A 44 -12.51 -1.81 7.87
CA HIS A 44 -13.34 -1.10 8.88
C HIS A 44 -13.81 -2.05 10.00
N GLY A 45 -13.12 -3.18 10.19
CA GLY A 45 -13.40 -4.14 11.27
C GLY A 45 -12.43 -4.03 12.44
N LEU A 46 -12.21 -5.15 13.15
CA LEU A 46 -11.48 -5.18 14.42
C LEU A 46 -10.14 -4.42 14.41
N HIS A 47 -9.32 -4.63 13.38
CA HIS A 47 -7.99 -4.01 13.29
C HIS A 47 -8.07 -2.48 13.13
N HIS A 48 -9.08 -1.98 12.43
CA HIS A 48 -9.34 -0.56 12.31
C HIS A 48 -9.78 0.01 13.66
N SER A 49 -10.81 -0.59 14.28
CA SER A 49 -11.28 -0.20 15.62
C SER A 49 -10.16 -0.20 16.68
N GLN A 50 -9.25 -1.18 16.66
CA GLN A 50 -8.12 -1.25 17.58
C GLN A 50 -7.15 -0.07 17.41
N LYS A 51 -6.85 0.33 16.17
CA LYS A 51 -5.95 1.47 15.88
C LYS A 51 -6.62 2.81 16.21
N VAL A 52 -7.89 2.99 15.85
CA VAL A 52 -8.67 4.19 16.22
C VAL A 52 -8.79 4.31 17.73
N LEU A 53 -9.06 3.19 18.43
CA LEU A 53 -9.06 3.15 19.89
C LEU A 53 -7.72 3.62 20.49
N LEU A 54 -6.59 3.17 19.94
CA LEU A 54 -5.28 3.62 20.40
C LEU A 54 -5.09 5.13 20.23
N PHE A 55 -5.34 5.67 19.03
CA PHE A 55 -5.17 7.10 18.80
C PHE A 55 -6.11 7.93 19.66
N ALA A 56 -7.38 7.53 19.76
CA ALA A 56 -8.36 8.20 20.62
C ALA A 56 -7.96 8.18 22.10
N TYR A 57 -7.40 7.06 22.58
CA TYR A 57 -6.88 6.95 23.95
C TYR A 57 -5.69 7.90 24.19
N LEU A 58 -4.72 7.93 23.27
CA LEU A 58 -3.55 8.81 23.35
C LEU A 58 -3.93 10.29 23.32
N ILE A 59 -4.81 10.68 22.40
CA ILE A 59 -5.30 12.05 22.30
C ILE A 59 -6.11 12.41 23.56
N GLY A 60 -6.95 11.50 24.05
CA GLY A 60 -7.72 11.71 25.28
C GLY A 60 -6.85 11.92 26.52
N LEU A 61 -5.73 11.20 26.64
CA LEU A 61 -4.75 11.38 27.71
C LEU A 61 -4.10 12.77 27.63
N GLN A 62 -3.67 13.18 26.43
CA GLN A 62 -3.09 14.51 26.22
C GLN A 62 -4.08 15.63 26.54
N GLU A 63 -5.35 15.45 26.16
CA GLU A 63 -6.43 16.40 26.40
C GLU A 63 -6.94 16.39 27.85
N ASN A 64 -6.31 15.60 28.74
CA ASN A 64 -6.65 15.42 30.14
C ASN A 64 -8.14 15.10 30.35
N LEU A 65 -8.69 14.20 29.53
CA LEU A 65 -10.07 13.74 29.72
C LEU A 65 -10.21 13.08 31.10
N ASP A 66 -11.36 13.33 31.74
CA ASP A 66 -11.71 12.61 32.95
C ASP A 66 -12.09 11.15 32.66
N GLU A 67 -12.34 10.37 33.72
CA GLU A 67 -12.64 8.95 33.58
C GLU A 67 -13.94 8.67 32.81
N VAL A 68 -14.91 9.59 32.82
CA VAL A 68 -16.19 9.43 32.12
C VAL A 68 -15.99 9.70 30.64
N ASP A 69 -15.36 10.80 30.29
CA ASP A 69 -15.06 11.19 28.91
C ASP A 69 -14.10 10.20 28.24
N MET A 70 -13.11 9.69 29.00
CA MET A 70 -12.23 8.64 28.51
C MET A 70 -13.00 7.35 28.19
N GLN A 71 -14.01 6.99 28.99
CA GLN A 71 -14.85 5.84 28.70
C GLN A 71 -15.74 6.07 27.47
N ILE A 72 -16.31 7.27 27.31
CA ILE A 72 -17.11 7.63 26.14
C ILE A 72 -16.27 7.53 24.87
N ILE A 73 -15.07 8.11 24.85
CA ILE A 73 -14.23 8.09 23.65
C ILE A 73 -13.73 6.69 23.30
N VAL A 74 -13.42 5.87 24.31
CA VAL A 74 -13.02 4.47 24.12
C VAL A 74 -14.14 3.67 23.46
N ASP A 75 -15.37 3.74 24.01
CA ASP A 75 -16.49 2.98 23.46
C ASP A 75 -16.88 3.52 22.08
N ALA A 76 -16.80 4.84 21.85
CA ALA A 76 -17.01 5.44 20.54
C ALA A 76 -15.97 4.97 19.51
N ALA A 77 -14.67 5.00 19.85
CA ALA A 77 -13.60 4.58 18.95
C ALA A 77 -13.73 3.11 18.54
N VAL A 78 -14.11 2.23 19.47
CA VAL A 78 -14.33 0.80 19.18
C VAL A 78 -15.51 0.61 18.22
N TYR A 79 -16.62 1.32 18.45
CA TYR A 79 -17.91 1.04 17.81
C TYR A 79 -18.39 2.10 16.81
N HIS A 80 -17.58 3.09 16.42
CA HIS A 80 -18.02 4.17 15.52
C HIS A 80 -18.58 3.64 14.19
N ASP A 81 -17.98 2.56 13.67
CA ASP A 81 -18.34 1.96 12.38
C ASP A 81 -19.45 0.87 12.44
N ILE A 82 -20.12 0.64 13.58
CA ILE A 82 -21.17 -0.41 13.70
C ILE A 82 -22.39 -0.18 12.81
N GLY A 83 -22.52 1.02 12.24
CA GLY A 83 -23.56 1.37 11.28
C GLY A 83 -23.30 0.89 9.86
N ARG A 84 -22.06 0.51 9.51
CA ARG A 84 -21.68 0.14 8.14
C ARG A 84 -22.39 -1.12 7.63
N THR A 85 -22.70 -1.10 6.33
CA THR A 85 -23.22 -2.25 5.57
C THR A 85 -22.27 -2.68 4.45
N ASP A 86 -21.38 -1.78 4.03
CA ASP A 86 -20.30 -2.03 3.08
C ASP A 86 -19.09 -1.11 3.37
N ASP A 87 -18.02 -1.26 2.57
CA ASP A 87 -16.78 -0.46 2.66
C ASP A 87 -16.79 0.78 1.74
N SER A 88 -17.94 1.13 1.17
CA SER A 88 -18.06 2.35 0.36
C SER A 88 -18.03 3.59 1.25
N ASN A 89 -17.83 4.74 0.62
CA ASN A 89 -17.95 6.02 1.30
C ASN A 89 -19.44 6.36 1.43
N ASP A 90 -19.98 6.18 2.63
CA ASP A 90 -21.36 6.52 2.99
C ASP A 90 -21.32 7.58 4.09
N SER A 91 -22.12 8.64 4.00
CA SER A 91 -22.20 9.65 5.06
C SER A 91 -23.16 9.25 6.20
N PHE A 92 -24.01 8.24 6.00
CA PHE A 92 -25.07 7.87 6.94
C PHE A 92 -24.72 6.75 7.92
N HIS A 93 -23.59 6.05 7.72
CA HIS A 93 -23.18 4.98 8.65
C HIS A 93 -23.02 5.46 10.09
N GLY A 94 -22.57 6.70 10.34
CA GLY A 94 -22.55 7.28 11.68
C GLY A 94 -23.94 7.32 12.33
N LEU A 95 -24.93 7.88 11.63
CA LEU A 95 -26.33 7.94 12.10
C LEU A 95 -26.90 6.53 12.38
N TYR A 96 -26.61 5.56 11.51
CA TYR A 96 -27.01 4.18 11.75
C TYR A 96 -26.29 3.56 12.96
N GLY A 97 -25.03 3.93 13.19
CA GLY A 97 -24.26 3.53 14.36
C GLY A 97 -24.85 4.09 15.65
N ALA A 98 -25.18 5.38 15.67
CA ALA A 98 -25.82 6.07 16.79
C ALA A 98 -27.15 5.41 17.21
N ASN A 99 -27.92 4.89 16.24
CA ASN A 99 -29.17 4.17 16.51
C ASN A 99 -28.99 2.72 17.01
N LYS A 100 -27.77 2.18 16.98
CA LYS A 100 -27.44 0.82 17.44
C LYS A 100 -26.66 0.80 18.75
N ILE A 101 -25.93 1.87 19.07
CA ILE A 101 -24.89 1.84 20.11
C ILE A 101 -25.46 1.60 21.52
N ASP A 102 -26.65 2.09 21.82
CA ASP A 102 -27.32 1.92 23.12
C ASP A 102 -27.64 0.46 23.47
N LYS A 103 -27.75 -0.42 22.45
CA LYS A 103 -27.93 -1.87 22.60
C LYS A 103 -26.60 -2.62 22.76
N VAL A 104 -25.48 -1.93 22.60
CA VAL A 104 -24.12 -2.51 22.63
C VAL A 104 -23.41 -2.13 23.90
N VAL A 105 -23.47 -0.86 24.31
CA VAL A 105 -22.80 -0.38 25.52
C VAL A 105 -23.61 -0.73 26.77
N THR A 106 -22.92 -1.20 27.81
CA THR A 106 -23.54 -1.64 29.07
C THR A 106 -22.95 -0.97 30.31
N ARG A 107 -22.04 0.01 30.13
CA ARG A 107 -21.39 0.70 31.25
C ARG A 107 -22.38 1.59 32.00
N ASN A 108 -22.21 1.70 33.32
CA ASN A 108 -23.10 2.47 34.19
C ASN A 108 -23.13 3.98 33.85
N ILE A 109 -22.07 4.53 33.25
CA ILE A 109 -22.01 5.95 32.89
C ILE A 109 -23.12 6.38 31.93
N TYR A 110 -23.66 5.45 31.13
CA TYR A 110 -24.72 5.72 30.15
C TYR A 110 -26.13 5.70 30.76
N LYS A 111 -26.25 5.48 32.08
CA LYS A 111 -27.50 5.75 32.81
C LYS A 111 -27.80 7.25 32.89
N GLU A 112 -26.75 8.06 32.83
CA GLU A 112 -26.88 9.50 32.61
C GLU A 112 -27.14 9.75 31.13
N GLN A 113 -28.29 10.35 30.82
CA GLN A 113 -28.78 10.52 29.45
C GLN A 113 -27.81 11.36 28.61
N GLU A 114 -27.20 12.39 29.20
CA GLU A 114 -26.25 13.26 28.51
C GLU A 114 -25.02 12.47 27.99
N ASN A 115 -24.49 11.54 28.78
CA ASN A 115 -23.35 10.71 28.35
C ASN A 115 -23.73 9.82 27.16
N LEU A 116 -24.97 9.30 27.14
CA LEU A 116 -25.47 8.50 26.03
C LEU A 116 -25.74 9.35 24.79
N ASN A 117 -26.28 10.55 24.96
CA ASN A 117 -26.51 11.52 23.90
C ASN A 117 -25.20 11.95 23.23
N ILE A 118 -24.18 12.27 24.02
CA ILE A 118 -22.83 12.56 23.53
C ILE A 118 -22.27 11.38 22.75
N LEU A 119 -22.32 10.16 23.30
CA LEU A 119 -21.82 8.96 22.60
C LEU A 119 -22.49 8.78 21.24
N LYS A 120 -23.84 8.87 21.19
CA LYS A 120 -24.61 8.77 19.95
C LYS A 120 -24.23 9.88 18.98
N GLY A 121 -24.15 11.11 19.45
CA GLY A 121 -23.82 12.27 18.65
C GLY A 121 -22.42 12.17 18.04
N ILE A 122 -21.39 11.79 18.80
CA ILE A 122 -20.03 11.73 18.25
C ILE A 122 -19.86 10.59 17.24
N ILE A 123 -20.59 9.47 17.44
CA ILE A 123 -20.69 8.39 16.44
C ILE A 123 -21.43 8.87 15.20
N ASP A 124 -22.45 9.72 15.29
CA ASP A 124 -23.06 10.30 14.07
C ASP A 124 -22.10 11.28 13.38
N ALA A 125 -21.42 12.11 14.17
CA ALA A 125 -20.54 13.15 13.69
C ALA A 125 -19.33 12.64 12.89
N HIS A 126 -18.75 11.48 13.24
CA HIS A 126 -17.50 11.03 12.61
C HIS A 126 -17.63 10.83 11.09
N SER A 127 -18.82 10.46 10.59
CA SER A 127 -19.06 10.21 9.16
C SER A 127 -19.52 11.45 8.37
N GLN A 128 -19.68 12.61 9.01
CA GLN A 128 -20.25 13.81 8.39
C GLN A 128 -19.28 15.00 8.39
N ASP A 129 -19.18 15.67 7.23
CA ASP A 129 -18.41 16.91 7.08
C ASP A 129 -19.24 18.12 7.57
N ASN A 130 -18.74 18.80 8.63
CA ASN A 130 -19.13 20.16 9.05
C ASN A 130 -20.59 20.40 9.48
N LYS A 131 -21.14 19.52 10.33
CA LYS A 131 -22.48 19.69 10.93
C LYS A 131 -22.52 19.43 12.44
N LEU A 132 -21.39 19.60 13.13
CA LEU A 132 -21.26 19.17 14.53
C LEU A 132 -22.33 19.79 15.45
N GLU A 133 -22.58 21.10 15.35
CA GLU A 133 -23.60 21.79 16.15
C GLU A 133 -25.02 21.27 15.88
N ILE A 134 -25.36 21.03 14.60
CA ILE A 134 -26.66 20.47 14.20
C ILE A 134 -26.81 19.03 14.72
N ILE A 135 -25.74 18.24 14.65
CA ILE A 135 -25.71 16.87 15.15
C ILE A 135 -25.90 16.87 16.67
N ALA A 136 -25.22 17.76 17.40
CA ALA A 136 -25.40 17.89 18.84
C ALA A 136 -26.87 18.19 19.20
N ILE A 137 -27.51 19.13 18.49
CA ILE A 137 -28.94 19.43 18.66
C ILE A 137 -29.81 18.21 18.35
N ASN A 138 -29.54 17.50 17.25
CA ASN A 138 -30.34 16.34 16.83
C ASN A 138 -30.26 15.15 17.80
N HIS A 139 -29.21 15.07 18.60
CA HIS A 139 -29.02 14.03 19.63
C HIS A 139 -29.29 14.54 21.04
N ASP A 140 -29.93 15.71 21.19
CA ASP A 140 -30.27 16.32 22.48
C ASP A 140 -29.05 16.46 23.42
N VAL A 141 -27.89 16.82 22.88
CA VAL A 141 -26.67 17.08 23.65
C VAL A 141 -26.81 18.43 24.38
N GLU A 142 -26.68 18.41 25.70
CA GLU A 142 -26.73 19.62 26.53
C GLU A 142 -25.38 20.36 26.53
N ASN A 143 -24.27 19.63 26.70
CA ASN A 143 -22.93 20.20 26.77
C ASN A 143 -22.23 20.14 25.41
N ILE A 144 -22.50 21.16 24.59
CA ILE A 144 -21.95 21.29 23.23
C ILE A 144 -20.41 21.34 23.24
N GLU A 145 -19.79 22.01 24.21
CA GLU A 145 -18.32 22.11 24.30
C GLU A 145 -17.68 20.73 24.51
N ARG A 146 -18.22 19.96 25.47
CA ARG A 146 -17.81 18.58 25.75
C ARG A 146 -17.98 17.69 24.53
N PHE A 147 -19.12 17.78 23.85
CA PHE A 147 -19.37 17.06 22.60
C PHE A 147 -18.37 17.42 21.50
N MET A 148 -18.12 18.73 21.28
CA MET A 148 -17.20 19.19 20.23
C MET A 148 -15.78 18.68 20.47
N LYS A 149 -15.34 18.67 21.73
CA LYS A 149 -14.04 18.11 22.13
C LYS A 149 -13.96 16.63 21.79
N LEU A 150 -14.93 15.81 22.22
CA LEU A 150 -14.93 14.37 21.98
C LEU A 150 -15.12 14.00 20.49
N ALA A 151 -15.96 14.73 19.76
CA ALA A 151 -16.15 14.57 18.32
C ALA A 151 -14.84 14.83 17.55
N THR A 152 -14.08 15.85 17.98
CA THR A 152 -12.77 16.19 17.40
C THR A 152 -11.77 15.06 17.62
N ILE A 153 -11.69 14.52 18.84
CA ILE A 153 -10.78 13.41 19.17
C ILE A 153 -11.08 12.19 18.31
N LEU A 154 -12.36 11.81 18.18
CA LEU A 154 -12.75 10.64 17.39
C LEU A 154 -12.41 10.83 15.90
N LYS A 155 -12.67 12.02 15.35
CA LYS A 155 -12.36 12.34 13.94
C LYS A 155 -10.87 12.31 13.66
N ASP A 156 -10.05 12.90 14.52
CA ASP A 156 -8.60 12.89 14.37
C ASP A 156 -8.06 11.45 14.48
N ALA A 157 -8.57 10.66 15.42
CA ALA A 157 -8.19 9.27 15.61
C ALA A 157 -8.53 8.40 14.38
N ASP A 158 -9.73 8.53 13.82
CA ASP A 158 -10.13 7.85 12.58
C ASP A 158 -9.25 8.30 11.40
N ALA A 159 -9.00 9.61 11.29
CA ALA A 159 -8.14 10.17 10.25
C ALA A 159 -6.71 9.63 10.29
N LEU A 160 -6.11 9.48 11.47
CA LEU A 160 -4.76 8.95 11.64
C LEU A 160 -4.62 7.52 11.09
N ASP A 161 -5.65 6.68 11.23
CA ASP A 161 -5.61 5.32 10.69
C ASP A 161 -5.57 5.29 9.15
N ARG A 162 -5.90 6.40 8.49
CA ARG A 162 -5.86 6.52 7.02
C ARG A 162 -4.43 6.58 6.46
N THR A 163 -3.41 6.68 7.31
CA THR A 163 -2.00 6.46 6.91
C THR A 163 -1.74 5.05 6.36
N ARG A 164 -2.66 4.10 6.59
CA ARG A 164 -2.65 2.76 5.97
C ARG A 164 -2.86 2.77 4.45
N PHE A 165 -3.48 3.82 3.93
CA PHE A 165 -3.73 3.96 2.50
C PHE A 165 -2.52 4.60 1.80
N MET A 166 -2.39 4.33 0.50
CA MET A 166 -1.40 4.98 -0.34
C MET A 166 -1.64 6.49 -0.38
N LYS A 167 -0.59 7.32 -0.51
CA LYS A 167 -0.72 8.80 -0.52
C LYS A 167 -1.56 9.30 -1.69
N THR A 168 -1.60 8.54 -2.77
CA THR A 168 -2.39 8.76 -3.98
C THR A 168 -3.83 8.26 -3.88
N SER A 169 -4.19 7.54 -2.82
CA SER A 169 -5.57 7.13 -2.60
C SER A 169 -6.41 8.33 -2.19
N LYS A 170 -7.62 8.47 -2.72
CA LYS A 170 -8.62 9.42 -2.18
C LYS A 170 -8.90 9.16 -0.69
N ALA A 171 -8.69 7.92 -0.25
CA ALA A 171 -8.84 7.50 1.13
C ALA A 171 -7.62 7.83 2.01
N THR A 172 -6.51 8.34 1.47
CA THR A 172 -5.33 8.71 2.25
C THR A 172 -5.66 9.70 3.37
N LEU A 173 -4.82 9.73 4.39
CA LEU A 173 -4.79 10.82 5.35
C LEU A 173 -4.55 12.13 4.59
N LYS A 174 -5.39 13.14 4.80
CA LYS A 174 -5.10 14.52 4.42
C LYS A 174 -4.87 15.31 5.70
N GLU A 175 -3.64 15.74 5.91
CA GLU A 175 -3.22 16.39 7.18
C GLU A 175 -4.04 17.63 7.52
N ASN A 176 -4.59 18.31 6.52
CA ASN A 176 -5.48 19.47 6.71
C ASN A 176 -6.85 19.11 7.30
N PHE A 177 -7.20 17.82 7.41
CA PHE A 177 -8.38 17.36 8.13
C PHE A 177 -8.08 16.96 9.59
N ILE A 178 -6.81 16.90 9.99
CA ILE A 178 -6.46 16.74 11.41
C ILE A 178 -6.60 18.10 12.09
N ILE A 179 -7.44 18.14 13.12
CA ILE A 179 -7.86 19.36 13.80
C ILE A 179 -6.86 19.73 14.90
N SER A 180 -6.52 18.78 15.80
CA SER A 180 -5.61 19.04 16.92
C SER A 180 -4.14 19.01 16.48
N ASP A 181 -3.35 19.94 17.00
CA ASP A 181 -1.90 19.95 16.77
C ASP A 181 -1.20 18.74 17.38
N TYR A 182 -1.70 18.22 18.52
CA TYR A 182 -1.18 16.99 19.10
C TYR A 182 -1.41 15.79 18.18
N SER A 183 -2.61 15.66 17.60
CA SER A 183 -2.93 14.58 16.66
C SER A 183 -1.95 14.54 15.47
N LYS A 184 -1.50 15.69 14.97
CA LYS A 184 -0.48 15.75 13.90
C LYS A 184 0.86 15.14 14.34
N THR A 185 1.22 15.26 15.62
CA THR A 185 2.45 14.65 16.15
C THR A 185 2.39 13.11 16.19
N LEU A 186 1.19 12.52 16.08
CA LEU A 186 0.99 11.07 16.05
C LEU A 186 1.09 10.45 14.64
N ILE A 187 1.23 11.25 13.58
CA ILE A 187 1.35 10.74 12.20
C ILE A 187 2.49 9.72 12.03
N PRO A 188 3.71 9.92 12.57
CA PRO A 188 4.78 8.93 12.48
C PRO A 188 4.41 7.60 13.15
N LEU A 189 3.83 7.64 14.36
CA LEU A 189 3.33 6.46 15.06
C LEU A 189 2.23 5.77 14.25
N ALA A 190 1.35 6.53 13.61
CA ALA A 190 0.29 5.98 12.78
C ALA A 190 0.84 5.23 11.55
N CYS A 191 1.88 5.75 10.90
CA CYS A 191 2.59 5.06 9.83
C CYS A 191 3.26 3.76 10.32
N GLU A 192 3.87 3.78 11.51
CA GLU A 192 4.55 2.63 12.11
C GLU A 192 3.57 1.51 12.45
N ILE A 193 2.50 1.80 13.20
CA ILE A 193 1.52 0.78 13.57
C ILE A 193 0.81 0.21 12.34
N ASN A 194 0.50 1.04 11.33
CA ASN A 194 -0.10 0.54 10.10
C ASN A 194 0.83 -0.36 9.30
N SER A 195 2.12 -0.04 9.27
CA SER A 195 3.13 -0.91 8.67
C SER A 195 3.25 -2.23 9.42
N TYR A 196 3.23 -2.20 10.76
CA TYR A 196 3.25 -3.40 11.60
C TYR A 196 2.05 -4.30 11.34
N TYR A 197 0.83 -3.75 11.34
CA TYR A 197 -0.39 -4.48 11.01
C TYR A 197 -0.32 -5.12 9.62
N ARG A 198 0.11 -4.36 8.61
CA ARG A 198 0.27 -4.88 7.24
C ARG A 198 1.18 -6.10 7.21
N LEU A 199 2.33 -6.06 7.88
CA LEU A 199 3.29 -7.15 7.92
C LEU A 199 2.73 -8.38 8.66
N ARG A 200 2.15 -8.19 9.85
CA ARG A 200 1.53 -9.28 10.62
C ARG A 200 0.38 -9.96 9.88
N ILE A 201 -0.44 -9.18 9.16
CA ILE A 201 -1.48 -9.73 8.29
C ILE A 201 -0.86 -10.56 7.15
N CYS A 202 0.25 -10.11 6.56
CA CYS A 202 0.95 -10.89 5.53
C CYS A 202 1.51 -12.20 6.09
N GLU A 203 2.08 -12.21 7.29
CA GLU A 203 2.56 -13.43 7.95
C GLU A 203 1.43 -14.45 8.18
N ILE A 204 0.28 -13.99 8.68
CA ILE A 204 -0.89 -14.84 8.91
C ILE A 204 -1.41 -15.40 7.58
N ASN A 205 -1.51 -14.54 6.57
CA ASN A 205 -1.97 -14.92 5.24
C ASN A 205 -0.99 -15.84 4.54
N TYR A 206 0.31 -15.69 4.77
CA TYR A 206 1.32 -16.57 4.21
C TYR A 206 1.06 -18.03 4.64
N GLN A 207 0.85 -18.24 5.94
CA GLN A 207 0.54 -19.57 6.49
C GLN A 207 -0.79 -20.13 5.96
N ARG A 208 -1.80 -19.26 5.80
CA ARG A 208 -3.13 -19.65 5.30
C ARG A 208 -3.13 -20.00 3.81
N LEU A 209 -2.35 -19.30 3.00
CA LEU A 209 -2.50 -19.29 1.54
C LEU A 209 -1.44 -20.14 0.80
N GLN A 210 -0.41 -20.64 1.49
CA GLN A 210 0.66 -21.44 0.89
C GLN A 210 0.19 -22.64 0.04
N ASN A 211 -0.97 -23.22 0.37
CA ASN A 211 -1.53 -24.39 -0.34
C ASN A 211 -2.69 -24.02 -1.28
N THR A 212 -2.79 -22.76 -1.72
CA THR A 212 -3.90 -22.29 -2.57
C THR A 212 -3.56 -22.17 -4.05
N VAL A 213 -2.30 -22.39 -4.42
CA VAL A 213 -1.87 -22.58 -5.81
C VAL A 213 -2.11 -24.02 -6.27
N GLY A 214 -2.17 -24.24 -7.58
CA GLY A 214 -2.32 -25.58 -8.16
C GLY A 214 -1.17 -26.52 -7.78
N GLU A 215 -1.37 -27.83 -7.93
CA GLU A 215 -0.35 -28.83 -7.57
C GLU A 215 0.76 -28.95 -8.61
N GLU A 216 0.40 -28.81 -9.89
CA GLU A 216 1.29 -28.92 -11.03
C GLU A 216 2.00 -27.60 -11.34
N GLU A 217 3.29 -27.70 -11.66
CA GLU A 217 4.04 -26.59 -12.22
C GLU A 217 3.79 -26.50 -13.72
N ILE A 218 3.49 -25.30 -14.20
CA ILE A 218 3.36 -25.01 -15.62
C ILE A 218 4.37 -23.95 -16.05
N GLU A 219 4.67 -23.90 -17.34
CA GLU A 219 5.49 -22.84 -17.92
C GLU A 219 4.67 -21.55 -18.06
N CYS A 220 5.21 -20.45 -17.56
CA CYS A 220 4.63 -19.12 -17.60
C CYS A 220 5.73 -18.08 -17.87
N SER A 221 5.35 -16.85 -18.19
CA SER A 221 6.29 -15.76 -18.38
C SER A 221 6.12 -14.65 -17.35
N HIS A 222 7.23 -14.02 -16.95
CA HIS A 222 7.27 -12.84 -16.08
C HIS A 222 8.08 -11.74 -16.75
N GLY A 223 7.48 -10.56 -16.94
CA GLY A 223 8.17 -9.40 -17.52
C GLY A 223 8.59 -8.37 -16.48
N ILE A 224 9.76 -7.75 -16.67
CA ILE A 224 10.27 -6.67 -15.81
C ILE A 224 10.60 -5.38 -16.57
N GLY A 225 10.38 -5.31 -17.89
CA GLY A 225 10.83 -4.19 -18.72
C GLY A 225 12.36 -4.09 -18.77
N PHE A 226 12.91 -2.90 -19.01
CA PHE A 226 14.37 -2.66 -19.01
C PHE A 226 14.94 -2.35 -17.62
N ASP A 227 14.53 -3.12 -16.60
CA ASP A 227 15.01 -2.97 -15.24
C ASP A 227 16.25 -3.85 -14.97
N PHE A 228 17.41 -3.32 -15.35
CA PHE A 228 18.69 -4.00 -15.20
C PHE A 228 19.04 -4.31 -13.73
N PHE A 229 18.67 -3.46 -12.78
CA PHE A 229 18.95 -3.71 -11.37
C PHE A 229 18.09 -4.84 -10.81
N ARG A 230 16.84 -4.94 -11.27
CA ARG A 230 15.98 -6.07 -10.93
C ARG A 230 16.40 -7.37 -11.60
N LEU A 231 16.97 -7.32 -12.80
CA LEU A 231 17.61 -8.50 -13.40
C LEU A 231 18.68 -9.07 -12.46
N ASP A 232 19.63 -8.24 -12.00
CA ASP A 232 20.67 -8.66 -11.04
C ASP A 232 20.06 -9.28 -9.77
N SER A 233 19.02 -8.65 -9.22
CA SER A 233 18.31 -9.16 -8.04
C SER A 233 17.63 -10.52 -8.28
N ILE A 234 16.96 -10.71 -9.42
CA ILE A 234 16.28 -11.96 -9.78
C ILE A 234 17.27 -13.09 -10.01
N LEU A 235 18.39 -12.81 -10.68
CA LEU A 235 19.43 -13.81 -10.91
C LEU A 235 20.04 -14.32 -9.60
N LYS A 236 20.10 -13.48 -8.55
CA LYS A 236 20.59 -13.86 -7.22
C LYS A 236 19.56 -14.59 -6.37
N ASN A 237 18.29 -14.17 -6.43
CA ASN A 237 17.29 -14.53 -5.41
C ASN A 237 16.06 -15.25 -5.95
N GLY A 238 15.93 -15.43 -7.26
CA GLY A 238 14.67 -15.80 -7.91
C GLY A 238 13.69 -14.63 -8.00
N ILE A 239 12.46 -14.91 -8.45
CA ILE A 239 11.40 -13.91 -8.52
C ILE A 239 10.61 -13.96 -7.21
N LEU A 240 10.65 -12.87 -6.45
CA LEU A 240 10.06 -12.79 -5.12
C LEU A 240 8.84 -11.88 -5.08
N SER A 241 7.83 -12.28 -4.31
CA SER A 241 6.76 -11.37 -3.89
C SER A 241 7.33 -10.26 -3.01
N ASN A 242 6.57 -9.18 -2.83
CA ASN A 242 7.05 -8.04 -2.07
C ASN A 242 7.28 -8.40 -0.58
N PHE A 243 6.40 -9.23 0.00
CA PHE A 243 6.57 -9.78 1.35
C PHE A 243 7.78 -10.71 1.48
N ALA A 244 8.04 -11.58 0.49
CA ALA A 244 9.23 -12.44 0.48
C ALA A 244 10.54 -11.63 0.47
N LYS A 245 10.57 -10.50 -0.26
CA LYS A 245 11.72 -9.59 -0.24
C LYS A 245 11.94 -8.94 1.12
N ILE A 246 10.87 -8.46 1.76
CA ILE A 246 10.94 -7.87 3.11
C ILE A 246 11.51 -8.88 4.10
N ASN A 247 11.03 -10.12 4.08
CA ASN A 247 11.52 -11.18 4.98
C ASN A 247 12.99 -11.56 4.76
N ARG A 248 13.54 -11.28 3.57
CA ARG A 248 14.96 -11.51 3.23
C ARG A 248 15.82 -10.25 3.34
N ASP A 249 15.26 -9.15 3.84
CA ASP A 249 15.91 -7.83 3.88
C ASP A 249 16.44 -7.37 2.50
N ILE A 250 15.72 -7.74 1.43
CA ILE A 250 16.05 -7.36 0.06
C ILE A 250 15.36 -6.03 -0.25
N LYS A 251 16.16 -4.96 -0.37
CA LYS A 251 15.66 -3.65 -0.77
C LYS A 251 15.20 -3.66 -2.23
N SER A 252 13.93 -3.34 -2.47
CA SER A 252 13.41 -2.98 -3.78
C SER A 252 12.11 -2.19 -3.65
N SER A 253 11.86 -1.20 -4.51
CA SER A 253 10.55 -0.56 -4.61
C SER A 253 9.52 -1.45 -5.29
N ARG A 254 8.27 -1.26 -4.88
CA ARG A 254 7.11 -1.76 -5.61
C ARG A 254 6.87 -0.89 -6.83
N ARG A 255 7.17 -1.41 -8.03
CA ARG A 255 6.99 -0.70 -9.31
C ARG A 255 5.57 -0.78 -9.87
N PHE A 256 4.85 -1.84 -9.52
CA PHE A 256 3.49 -2.09 -9.98
C PHE A 256 2.54 -2.21 -8.79
N PHE A 257 1.53 -1.34 -8.75
CA PHE A 257 0.44 -1.36 -7.76
C PHE A 257 -0.78 -2.06 -8.32
N GLY A 258 -0.55 -3.22 -8.96
CA GLY A 258 -1.63 -4.16 -9.26
C GLY A 258 -2.33 -4.59 -7.97
N ASN A 259 -3.56 -5.09 -8.10
CA ASN A 259 -4.40 -5.52 -6.99
C ASN A 259 -3.90 -6.81 -6.28
N ASN A 260 -2.67 -7.25 -6.56
CA ASN A 260 -2.18 -8.59 -6.27
C ASN A 260 -1.52 -8.72 -4.88
N GLY A 261 -1.81 -7.80 -3.96
CA GLY A 261 -1.31 -7.85 -2.58
C GLY A 261 0.23 -7.85 -2.46
N GLU A 262 0.74 -8.28 -1.30
CA GLU A 262 2.19 -8.37 -1.01
C GLU A 262 2.73 -9.81 -1.21
N LEU A 263 1.85 -10.79 -1.31
CA LEU A 263 2.17 -12.23 -1.34
C LEU A 263 2.20 -12.83 -2.75
N TRP A 264 1.69 -12.15 -3.76
CA TRP A 264 1.52 -12.72 -5.10
C TRP A 264 2.46 -12.12 -6.12
N ILE A 265 2.86 -12.96 -7.07
CA ILE A 265 3.68 -12.60 -8.22
C ILE A 265 2.81 -12.74 -9.46
N SER A 266 2.62 -11.65 -10.21
CA SER A 266 1.94 -11.69 -11.51
C SER A 266 2.78 -12.42 -12.54
N LEU A 267 2.14 -13.31 -13.27
CA LEU A 267 2.68 -14.10 -14.38
C LEU A 267 1.71 -14.03 -15.56
N VAL A 268 2.20 -14.42 -16.72
CA VAL A 268 1.42 -14.56 -17.95
C VAL A 268 1.43 -16.02 -18.39
N ASN A 269 0.24 -16.59 -18.58
CA ASN A 269 0.08 -17.95 -19.10
C ASN A 269 -0.47 -17.89 -20.53
N GLY A 270 0.44 -18.01 -21.50
CA GLY A 270 0.13 -17.96 -22.93
C GLY A 270 0.61 -16.67 -23.61
N HIS A 271 0.13 -16.44 -24.84
CA HIS A 271 0.57 -15.34 -25.71
C HIS A 271 -0.58 -14.35 -26.00
N GLY A 272 -1.28 -13.92 -24.95
CA GLY A 272 -2.40 -12.99 -25.04
C GLY A 272 -1.98 -11.52 -24.94
N GLU A 273 -2.92 -10.68 -24.50
CA GLU A 273 -2.70 -9.24 -24.38
C GLU A 273 -1.67 -8.89 -23.29
N ALA A 274 -1.65 -9.59 -22.14
CA ALA A 274 -0.63 -9.35 -21.12
C ALA A 274 0.76 -9.76 -21.60
N TYR A 275 0.85 -10.81 -22.42
CA TYR A 275 2.13 -11.20 -23.01
C TYR A 275 2.72 -10.08 -23.88
N ASN A 276 1.90 -9.50 -24.75
CA ASN A 276 2.33 -8.41 -25.62
C ASN A 276 2.68 -7.14 -24.84
N GLU A 277 1.91 -6.81 -23.80
CA GLU A 277 2.14 -5.61 -23.01
C GLU A 277 3.39 -5.74 -22.12
N PHE A 278 3.52 -6.85 -21.40
CA PHE A 278 4.49 -6.97 -20.30
C PHE A 278 5.68 -7.87 -20.60
N VAL A 279 5.56 -8.87 -21.49
CA VAL A 279 6.59 -9.89 -21.72
C VAL A 279 7.48 -9.55 -22.93
N ASN A 280 6.89 -9.03 -24.00
CA ASN A 280 7.60 -8.76 -25.26
C ASN A 280 8.42 -7.47 -25.28
N ASN A 281 8.26 -6.58 -24.29
CA ASN A 281 8.87 -5.25 -24.27
C ASN A 281 9.88 -5.13 -23.13
N GLY A 282 11.11 -5.59 -23.35
CA GLY A 282 12.22 -5.52 -22.40
C GLY A 282 12.73 -6.90 -21.98
N ILE A 283 13.09 -7.02 -20.69
CA ILE A 283 13.57 -8.27 -20.11
C ILE A 283 12.39 -9.06 -19.54
N SER A 284 12.33 -10.34 -19.87
CA SER A 284 11.36 -11.28 -19.34
C SER A 284 11.98 -12.66 -19.07
N PHE A 285 11.28 -13.46 -18.28
CA PHE A 285 11.70 -14.77 -17.81
C PHE A 285 10.62 -15.76 -18.14
N ASP A 286 10.98 -16.88 -18.78
CA ASP A 286 10.09 -18.04 -18.80
C ASP A 286 10.44 -18.92 -17.61
N VAL A 287 9.43 -19.29 -16.84
CA VAL A 287 9.56 -19.91 -15.53
C VAL A 287 8.62 -21.09 -15.37
N LYS A 288 8.97 -22.04 -14.51
CA LYS A 288 8.04 -23.04 -13.98
C LYS A 288 7.47 -22.55 -12.66
N ALA A 289 6.14 -22.48 -12.57
CA ALA A 289 5.49 -22.07 -11.34
C ALA A 289 4.18 -22.83 -11.13
N LYS A 290 3.86 -23.07 -9.86
CA LYS A 290 2.51 -23.41 -9.42
C LYS A 290 1.69 -22.13 -9.43
N ILE A 291 0.58 -22.14 -10.17
CA ILE A 291 -0.21 -20.94 -10.39
C ILE A 291 -1.61 -21.04 -9.81
N ARG A 292 -2.25 -19.88 -9.70
CA ARG A 292 -3.67 -19.73 -9.44
C ARG A 292 -4.25 -18.62 -10.33
N ASN A 293 -5.51 -18.78 -10.72
CA ASN A 293 -6.29 -17.71 -11.32
C ASN A 293 -6.73 -16.69 -10.26
N GLY A 294 -6.71 -15.40 -10.62
CA GLY A 294 -7.30 -14.36 -9.78
C GLY A 294 -8.82 -14.51 -9.67
N ILE A 295 -9.37 -13.99 -8.58
CA ILE A 295 -10.83 -13.98 -8.36
C ILE A 295 -11.44 -12.69 -8.91
N LYS A 296 -12.66 -12.78 -9.47
CA LYS A 296 -13.33 -11.67 -10.16
C LYS A 296 -13.98 -10.66 -9.21
N ASP A 297 -14.25 -11.06 -7.97
CA ASP A 297 -14.80 -10.17 -6.96
C ASP A 297 -13.67 -9.42 -6.25
N LYS A 298 -13.64 -8.09 -6.43
CA LYS A 298 -12.61 -7.23 -5.84
C LYS A 298 -12.71 -7.18 -4.32
N LYS A 299 -13.92 -7.15 -3.77
CA LYS A 299 -14.14 -7.10 -2.31
C LYS A 299 -13.64 -8.41 -1.69
N GLN A 300 -14.03 -9.53 -2.28
CA GLN A 300 -13.57 -10.85 -1.85
C GLN A 300 -12.04 -10.98 -1.98
N SER A 301 -11.42 -10.46 -3.04
CA SER A 301 -9.96 -10.47 -3.21
C SER A 301 -9.25 -9.78 -2.06
N ILE A 302 -9.73 -8.60 -1.66
CA ILE A 302 -9.12 -7.87 -0.56
C ILE A 302 -9.33 -8.60 0.77
N GLU A 303 -10.54 -9.08 1.04
CA GLU A 303 -10.89 -9.80 2.28
C GLU A 303 -10.10 -11.10 2.45
N THR A 304 -9.93 -11.85 1.37
CA THR A 304 -9.22 -13.13 1.38
C THR A 304 -7.72 -12.98 1.11
N SER A 305 -7.27 -11.78 0.74
CA SER A 305 -5.91 -11.52 0.25
C SER A 305 -5.51 -12.41 -0.93
N LEU A 306 -6.48 -12.95 -1.68
CA LEU A 306 -6.29 -13.66 -2.94
C LEU A 306 -6.10 -12.64 -4.08
N PRO A 307 -5.40 -13.00 -5.17
CA PRO A 307 -5.14 -12.07 -6.25
C PRO A 307 -6.43 -11.75 -7.02
N PHE A 308 -6.57 -10.51 -7.47
CA PHE A 308 -7.76 -10.03 -8.18
C PHE A 308 -7.59 -10.15 -9.70
N ASN A 309 -8.58 -10.73 -10.36
CA ASN A 309 -8.67 -10.73 -11.81
C ASN A 309 -9.58 -9.58 -12.27
N SER A 310 -8.95 -8.52 -12.78
CA SER A 310 -9.66 -7.35 -13.35
C SER A 310 -10.41 -7.64 -14.65
N SER A 311 -10.22 -8.83 -15.23
CA SER A 311 -10.65 -9.22 -16.58
C SER A 311 -10.06 -8.37 -17.71
N LYS A 312 -9.09 -7.49 -17.39
CA LYS A 312 -8.34 -6.71 -18.39
C LYS A 312 -7.44 -7.60 -19.24
N TYR A 313 -6.82 -8.59 -18.61
CA TYR A 313 -5.94 -9.55 -19.26
C TYR A 313 -6.38 -10.96 -18.89
N THR A 314 -6.84 -11.73 -19.87
CA THR A 314 -7.36 -13.09 -19.65
C THR A 314 -6.26 -14.13 -19.40
N ASP A 315 -5.02 -13.78 -19.77
CA ASP A 315 -3.80 -14.57 -19.64
C ASP A 315 -2.99 -14.24 -18.36
N GLU A 316 -3.48 -13.35 -17.48
CA GLU A 316 -2.82 -13.07 -16.19
C GLU A 316 -3.12 -14.17 -15.15
N VAL A 317 -2.06 -14.74 -14.59
CA VAL A 317 -2.10 -15.75 -13.52
C VAL A 317 -1.13 -15.37 -12.40
N PHE A 318 -1.19 -16.07 -11.27
CA PHE A 318 -0.44 -15.68 -10.08
C PHE A 318 0.31 -16.85 -9.45
N ALA A 319 1.60 -16.63 -9.18
CA ALA A 319 2.39 -17.49 -8.30
C ALA A 319 2.40 -16.93 -6.87
N PHE A 320 2.61 -17.82 -5.90
CA PHE A 320 2.58 -17.47 -4.48
C PHE A 320 4.00 -17.36 -3.92
N TYR A 321 4.26 -16.26 -3.20
CA TYR A 321 5.45 -15.96 -2.40
C TYR A 321 6.79 -15.88 -3.15
N GLU A 322 7.19 -16.93 -3.85
CA GLU A 322 8.44 -16.98 -4.61
C GLU A 322 8.41 -17.94 -5.80
N ILE A 323 9.28 -17.65 -6.77
CA ILE A 323 9.68 -18.54 -7.84
C ILE A 323 11.20 -18.68 -7.72
N PRO A 324 11.69 -19.86 -7.29
CA PRO A 324 13.12 -20.10 -7.10
C PRO A 324 13.94 -19.90 -8.38
N ARG A 325 15.25 -19.71 -8.24
CA ARG A 325 16.15 -19.45 -9.38
C ARG A 325 16.20 -20.65 -10.33
N GLU A 326 16.21 -21.86 -9.79
CA GLU A 326 16.21 -23.14 -10.51
C GLU A 326 14.97 -23.31 -11.41
N ASN A 327 13.89 -22.61 -11.09
CA ASN A 327 12.65 -22.63 -11.85
C ASN A 327 12.65 -21.62 -13.01
N ILE A 328 13.70 -20.80 -13.17
CA ILE A 328 13.89 -19.92 -14.32
C ILE A 328 14.47 -20.75 -15.47
N LEU A 329 13.70 -20.90 -16.55
CA LEU A 329 14.08 -21.75 -17.68
C LEU A 329 14.96 -21.02 -18.69
N ARG A 330 14.65 -19.76 -18.95
CA ARG A 330 15.31 -18.88 -19.91
C ARG A 330 15.00 -17.42 -19.62
N ILE A 331 15.86 -16.54 -20.14
CA ILE A 331 15.70 -15.09 -20.05
C ILE A 331 15.59 -14.56 -21.47
N ASN A 332 14.57 -13.76 -21.76
CA ASN A 332 14.39 -13.09 -23.03
C ASN A 332 14.68 -11.61 -22.84
N CYS A 333 15.39 -10.99 -23.79
CA CYS A 333 15.65 -9.56 -23.78
C CYS A 333 15.44 -8.99 -25.18
N SER A 334 14.39 -8.18 -25.34
CA SER A 334 14.14 -7.51 -26.62
C SER A 334 15.13 -6.35 -26.83
N ASN A 335 15.30 -5.93 -28.08
CA ASN A 335 16.03 -4.70 -28.43
C ASN A 335 17.50 -4.66 -27.95
N LEU A 336 18.20 -5.80 -27.97
CA LEU A 336 19.58 -5.92 -27.48
C LEU A 336 20.54 -4.86 -28.07
N ASP A 337 20.37 -4.50 -29.34
CA ASP A 337 21.29 -3.58 -30.02
C ASP A 337 20.86 -2.10 -29.91
N ASP A 338 19.73 -1.81 -29.24
CA ASP A 338 19.28 -0.44 -29.00
C ASP A 338 20.12 0.24 -27.92
N SER A 339 20.25 1.57 -28.05
CA SER A 339 20.96 2.40 -27.09
C SER A 339 20.14 2.58 -25.80
N ILE A 340 20.80 2.49 -24.64
CA ILE A 340 20.11 2.48 -23.34
C ILE A 340 19.44 3.83 -22.99
N ASP A 341 19.83 4.92 -23.65
CA ASP A 341 19.22 6.24 -23.51
C ASP A 341 17.91 6.41 -24.30
N LYS A 342 17.47 5.38 -25.03
CA LYS A 342 16.18 5.35 -25.74
C LYS A 342 15.12 4.51 -25.05
N LEU A 343 15.46 3.85 -23.94
CA LEU A 343 14.59 2.90 -23.27
C LEU A 343 13.54 3.59 -22.41
N LYS A 344 12.41 2.92 -22.20
CA LYS A 344 11.39 3.33 -21.25
C LYS A 344 11.65 2.66 -19.90
N TYR A 345 12.16 3.43 -18.95
CA TYR A 345 12.48 3.01 -17.59
C TYR A 345 11.31 3.17 -16.62
N LEU A 346 10.33 4.01 -16.97
CA LEU A 346 9.06 4.16 -16.27
C LEU A 346 7.95 3.45 -17.04
N THR A 347 7.58 2.26 -16.61
CA THR A 347 6.47 1.48 -17.18
C THR A 347 5.46 1.08 -16.10
N GLY A 348 4.22 0.84 -16.52
CA GLY A 348 3.23 0.12 -15.71
C GLY A 348 2.48 0.89 -14.62
N SER A 349 2.72 2.19 -14.39
CA SER A 349 1.94 2.97 -13.42
C SER A 349 1.92 4.47 -13.69
N GLY A 350 0.72 5.05 -13.77
CA GLY A 350 0.49 6.51 -13.70
C GLY A 350 0.26 7.00 -12.27
N ASN A 351 0.59 6.19 -11.26
CA ASN A 351 0.43 6.56 -9.86
C ASN A 351 1.66 7.36 -9.39
N PRO A 352 1.49 8.58 -8.86
CA PRO A 352 2.62 9.39 -8.40
C PRO A 352 3.54 8.74 -7.38
N ASP A 353 2.98 8.00 -6.40
CA ASP A 353 3.80 7.30 -5.39
C ASP A 353 4.65 6.22 -6.03
N ALA A 354 4.08 5.49 -6.98
CA ALA A 354 4.80 4.46 -7.71
C ALA A 354 5.97 5.03 -8.50
N ILE A 355 5.72 6.12 -9.23
CA ILE A 355 6.76 6.77 -10.04
C ILE A 355 7.87 7.32 -9.14
N ALA A 356 7.52 7.99 -8.04
CA ALA A 356 8.49 8.49 -7.07
C ALA A 356 9.35 7.35 -6.47
N ASN A 357 8.73 6.24 -6.07
CA ASN A 357 9.47 5.10 -5.54
C ASN A 357 10.40 4.46 -6.59
N ILE A 358 9.97 4.37 -7.86
CA ILE A 358 10.81 3.88 -8.95
C ILE A 358 12.02 4.80 -9.16
N VAL A 359 11.81 6.12 -9.12
CA VAL A 359 12.89 7.12 -9.22
C VAL A 359 13.90 6.94 -8.09
N ASP A 360 13.43 6.87 -6.85
CA ASP A 360 14.29 6.68 -5.67
C ASP A 360 15.09 5.38 -5.77
N ASP A 361 14.47 4.31 -6.25
CA ASP A 361 15.14 3.05 -6.55
C ASP A 361 16.28 3.22 -7.57
N TYR A 362 16.04 3.91 -8.69
CA TYR A 362 17.10 4.16 -9.67
C TYR A 362 18.25 4.97 -9.06
N ILE A 363 17.93 6.01 -8.28
CA ILE A 363 18.94 6.82 -7.59
C ILE A 363 19.81 5.95 -6.68
N GLN A 364 19.19 5.10 -5.85
CA GLN A 364 19.94 4.26 -4.92
C GLN A 364 20.73 3.17 -5.63
N ASN A 365 20.14 2.52 -6.63
CA ASN A 365 20.82 1.48 -7.38
C ASN A 365 22.01 2.04 -8.19
N LEU A 366 21.88 3.22 -8.79
CA LEU A 366 23.00 3.89 -9.47
C LEU A 366 24.15 4.21 -8.50
N ARG A 367 23.84 4.64 -7.28
CA ARG A 367 24.85 4.89 -6.23
C ARG A 367 25.55 3.60 -5.82
N ILE A 368 24.79 2.55 -5.54
CA ILE A 368 25.32 1.29 -5.01
C ILE A 368 26.09 0.52 -6.09
N HIS A 369 25.49 0.34 -7.27
CA HIS A 369 26.03 -0.56 -8.30
C HIS A 369 26.93 0.13 -9.32
N CYS A 370 26.80 1.45 -9.48
CA CYS A 370 27.59 2.21 -10.44
C CYS A 370 28.48 3.28 -9.79
N ASN A 371 28.40 3.48 -8.46
CA ASN A 371 29.07 4.60 -7.76
C ASN A 371 28.78 5.96 -8.43
N TYR A 372 27.57 6.11 -8.97
CA TYR A 372 27.14 7.29 -9.70
C TYR A 372 26.06 8.02 -8.90
N PHE A 373 26.24 9.33 -8.74
CA PHE A 373 25.37 10.19 -7.95
C PHE A 373 24.65 11.16 -8.89
N PRO A 374 23.41 10.84 -9.33
CA PRO A 374 22.67 11.70 -10.26
C PRO A 374 22.33 13.05 -9.63
N ASP A 375 22.27 14.10 -10.45
CA ASP A 375 21.56 15.33 -10.09
C ASP A 375 20.05 15.09 -10.17
N VAL A 376 19.40 15.12 -9.00
CA VAL A 376 17.98 14.79 -8.82
C VAL A 376 17.06 16.01 -8.94
N SER A 377 17.63 17.22 -9.03
CA SER A 377 16.90 18.49 -8.90
C SER A 377 15.75 18.59 -9.90
N ARG A 378 16.02 18.26 -11.17
CA ARG A 378 15.02 18.33 -12.25
C ARG A 378 13.92 17.28 -12.09
N VAL A 379 14.27 16.05 -11.72
CA VAL A 379 13.28 14.97 -11.52
C VAL A 379 12.35 15.29 -10.36
N TYR A 380 12.87 15.82 -9.25
CA TYR A 380 12.02 16.21 -8.12
C TYR A 380 11.11 17.40 -8.45
N GLU A 381 11.55 18.34 -9.27
CA GLU A 381 10.68 19.41 -9.80
C GLU A 381 9.54 18.84 -10.65
N LEU A 382 9.85 17.90 -11.55
CA LEU A 382 8.88 17.22 -12.41
C LEU A 382 7.88 16.39 -11.59
N LEU A 383 8.35 15.60 -10.62
CA LEU A 383 7.51 14.82 -9.70
C LEU A 383 6.58 15.73 -8.88
N LYS A 384 7.09 16.87 -8.38
CA LYS A 384 6.26 17.85 -7.66
C LYS A 384 5.18 18.42 -8.56
N THR A 385 5.51 18.73 -9.81
CA THR A 385 4.55 19.23 -10.81
C THR A 385 3.52 18.16 -11.17
N TYR A 386 3.95 16.91 -11.37
CA TYR A 386 3.10 15.76 -11.64
C TYR A 386 2.08 15.54 -10.53
N ASN A 387 2.54 15.51 -9.27
CA ASN A 387 1.67 15.43 -8.10
C ASN A 387 0.63 16.55 -8.06
N LYS A 388 1.03 17.81 -8.34
CA LYS A 388 0.09 18.93 -8.38
C LYS A 388 -0.97 18.77 -9.46
N VAL A 389 -0.58 18.30 -10.65
CA VAL A 389 -1.51 18.07 -11.78
C VAL A 389 -2.53 16.99 -11.42
N ILE A 390 -2.10 15.87 -10.84
CA ILE A 390 -2.98 14.81 -10.37
C ILE A 390 -3.93 15.33 -9.28
N SER A 391 -3.39 15.90 -8.20
CA SER A 391 -4.19 16.37 -7.06
C SER A 391 -5.19 17.44 -7.46
N SER A 392 -4.82 18.37 -8.34
CA SER A 392 -5.73 19.40 -8.85
C SER A 392 -6.87 18.79 -9.65
N PHE A 393 -6.59 17.83 -10.54
CA PHE A 393 -7.62 17.16 -11.33
C PHE A 393 -8.59 16.35 -10.46
N GLU A 394 -8.09 15.67 -9.43
CA GLU A 394 -8.89 14.86 -8.51
C GLU A 394 -9.86 15.68 -7.64
N GLN A 395 -9.54 16.95 -7.39
CA GLN A 395 -10.40 17.87 -6.62
C GLN A 395 -11.65 18.33 -7.38
N HIS A 396 -11.64 18.23 -8.72
CA HIS A 396 -12.79 18.62 -9.53
C HIS A 396 -13.89 17.54 -9.49
N ASP A 397 -15.12 17.93 -9.84
CA ASP A 397 -16.23 16.99 -9.96
C ASP A 397 -16.06 16.01 -11.16
N ARG A 398 -16.86 14.95 -11.17
CA ARG A 398 -16.80 13.90 -12.20
C ARG A 398 -17.12 14.43 -13.61
N TYR A 399 -17.95 15.45 -13.73
CA TYR A 399 -18.32 16.01 -15.02
C TYR A 399 -17.14 16.75 -15.64
N PHE A 400 -16.47 17.61 -14.86
CA PHE A 400 -15.23 18.27 -15.26
C PHE A 400 -14.14 17.26 -15.62
N GLN A 401 -13.93 16.24 -14.76
CA GLN A 401 -12.93 15.20 -15.00
C GLN A 401 -13.19 14.48 -16.33
N LYS A 402 -14.44 14.12 -16.62
CA LYS A 402 -14.78 13.44 -17.89
C LYS A 402 -14.49 14.31 -19.12
N GLN A 403 -14.77 15.60 -19.05
CA GLN A 403 -14.52 16.52 -20.18
C GLN A 403 -13.04 16.81 -20.43
N ASN A 404 -12.22 16.75 -19.39
CA ASN A 404 -10.81 17.17 -19.46
C ASN A 404 -9.83 16.00 -19.35
N LEU A 405 -10.32 14.75 -19.34
CA LEU A 405 -9.50 13.56 -19.13
C LEU A 405 -8.36 13.42 -20.14
N GLU A 406 -8.64 13.61 -21.43
CA GLU A 406 -7.63 13.44 -22.48
C GLU A 406 -6.48 14.46 -22.35
N ASN A 407 -6.82 15.73 -22.11
CA ASN A 407 -5.82 16.78 -21.89
C ASN A 407 -5.01 16.52 -20.61
N HIS A 408 -5.67 16.07 -19.55
CA HIS A 408 -5.02 15.70 -18.30
C HIS A 408 -4.04 14.54 -18.49
N LEU A 409 -4.45 13.46 -19.18
CA LEU A 409 -3.58 12.33 -19.50
C LEU A 409 -2.38 12.77 -20.35
N ARG A 410 -2.59 13.62 -21.34
CA ARG A 410 -1.49 14.16 -22.17
C ARG A 410 -0.47 14.96 -21.34
N GLN A 411 -0.93 15.78 -20.40
CA GLN A 411 -0.04 16.51 -19.48
C GLN A 411 0.74 15.54 -18.58
N CYS A 412 0.07 14.50 -18.08
CA CYS A 412 0.71 13.45 -17.29
C CYS A 412 1.80 12.72 -18.09
N ASP A 413 1.51 12.30 -19.32
CA ASP A 413 2.45 11.61 -20.19
C ASP A 413 3.67 12.47 -20.51
N MET A 414 3.48 13.78 -20.76
CA MET A 414 4.59 14.71 -20.97
C MET A 414 5.52 14.81 -19.75
N LEU A 415 4.96 14.82 -18.54
CA LEU A 415 5.74 14.87 -17.30
C LEU A 415 6.47 13.54 -17.04
N ILE A 416 5.81 12.41 -17.23
CA ILE A 416 6.41 11.07 -17.12
C ILE A 416 7.55 10.93 -18.13
N GLU A 417 7.36 11.35 -19.38
CA GLU A 417 8.39 11.34 -20.40
C GLU A 417 9.58 12.23 -20.02
N GLY A 418 9.32 13.40 -19.43
CA GLY A 418 10.36 14.26 -18.87
C GLY A 418 11.18 13.56 -17.79
N ILE A 419 10.53 12.86 -16.86
CA ILE A 419 11.23 12.10 -15.80
C ILE A 419 12.02 10.93 -16.41
N ASN A 420 11.42 10.22 -17.37
CA ASN A 420 12.07 9.10 -18.06
C ASN A 420 13.36 9.56 -18.77
N LYS A 421 13.36 10.75 -19.38
CA LYS A 421 14.56 11.34 -20.02
C LYS A 421 15.69 11.62 -19.06
N GLU A 422 15.39 12.07 -17.84
CA GLU A 422 16.43 12.24 -16.82
C GLU A 422 16.99 10.88 -16.38
N ILE A 423 16.16 9.86 -16.21
CA ILE A 423 16.62 8.50 -15.90
C ILE A 423 17.48 7.94 -17.06
N GLN A 424 17.05 8.11 -18.32
CA GLN A 424 17.82 7.73 -19.51
C GLN A 424 19.22 8.35 -19.50
N LYS A 425 19.31 9.65 -19.19
CA LYS A 425 20.57 10.37 -19.05
C LYS A 425 21.44 9.78 -17.94
N TRP A 426 20.88 9.57 -16.74
CA TRP A 426 21.61 9.01 -15.60
C TRP A 426 22.15 7.61 -15.90
N MET A 427 21.31 6.74 -16.46
CA MET A 427 21.69 5.37 -16.86
C MET A 427 22.81 5.40 -17.88
N MET A 428 22.67 6.21 -18.93
CA MET A 428 23.68 6.34 -19.96
C MET A 428 25.02 6.85 -19.40
N GLU A 429 25.01 7.94 -18.63
CA GLU A 429 26.24 8.48 -18.03
C GLU A 429 26.94 7.48 -17.10
N ALA A 430 26.18 6.82 -16.23
CA ALA A 430 26.72 5.83 -15.31
C ALA A 430 27.38 4.66 -16.04
N PHE A 431 26.72 4.09 -17.05
CA PHE A 431 27.26 2.94 -17.78
C PHE A 431 28.36 3.31 -18.78
N LYS A 432 28.36 4.54 -19.33
CA LYS A 432 29.50 5.05 -20.12
C LYS A 432 30.79 5.06 -19.30
N ILE A 433 30.72 5.56 -18.07
CA ILE A 433 31.85 5.59 -17.14
C ILE A 433 32.26 4.15 -16.79
N LYS A 434 31.29 3.32 -16.44
CA LYS A 434 31.53 1.93 -16.00
C LYS A 434 32.18 1.06 -17.07
N PHE A 435 31.78 1.22 -18.34
CA PHE A 435 32.30 0.43 -19.45
C PHE A 435 33.39 1.12 -20.27
N LEU A 436 33.72 2.37 -19.96
CA LEU A 436 34.63 3.21 -20.75
C LEU A 436 34.22 3.27 -22.23
N LYS A 437 32.91 3.32 -22.50
CA LYS A 437 32.32 3.38 -23.86
C LYS A 437 31.56 4.68 -24.07
N GLN A 438 31.57 5.20 -25.30
CA GLN A 438 30.81 6.40 -25.67
C GLN A 438 29.35 6.13 -26.04
N LYS A 439 29.02 4.89 -26.41
CA LYS A 439 27.67 4.40 -26.66
C LYS A 439 27.52 3.10 -25.89
N VAL A 440 26.41 2.95 -25.17
CA VAL A 440 26.08 1.75 -24.42
C VAL A 440 24.76 1.21 -24.94
N THR A 441 24.76 -0.06 -25.31
CA THR A 441 23.58 -0.80 -25.78
C THR A 441 22.94 -1.60 -24.67
N VAL A 442 21.71 -2.07 -24.88
CA VAL A 442 21.04 -3.01 -23.97
C VAL A 442 21.91 -4.25 -23.76
N ARG A 443 22.49 -4.79 -24.85
CA ARG A 443 23.41 -5.95 -24.82
C ARG A 443 24.58 -5.74 -23.89
N ASP A 444 25.23 -4.58 -23.95
CA ASP A 444 26.38 -4.27 -23.10
C ASP A 444 26.03 -4.40 -21.61
N VAL A 445 24.89 -3.84 -21.18
CA VAL A 445 24.46 -3.90 -19.77
C VAL A 445 23.94 -5.29 -19.40
N PHE A 446 23.17 -5.91 -20.29
CA PHE A 446 22.55 -7.22 -20.09
C PHE A 446 23.60 -8.32 -19.92
N GLU A 447 24.55 -8.44 -20.85
CA GLU A 447 25.65 -9.42 -20.77
C GLU A 447 26.58 -9.12 -19.58
N TYR A 448 26.83 -7.85 -19.26
CA TYR A 448 27.60 -7.49 -18.06
C TYR A 448 26.98 -8.06 -16.79
N ILE A 449 25.65 -7.94 -16.63
CA ILE A 449 24.95 -8.46 -15.45
C ILE A 449 24.95 -9.99 -15.41
N LEU A 450 24.72 -10.65 -16.55
CA LEU A 450 24.79 -12.11 -16.64
C LEU A 450 26.19 -12.62 -16.24
N ASN A 451 27.23 -11.97 -16.73
CA ASN A 451 28.62 -12.33 -16.44
C ASN A 451 29.00 -12.02 -14.98
N LEU A 452 28.43 -10.97 -14.36
CA LEU A 452 28.64 -10.63 -12.96
C LEU A 452 28.12 -11.72 -12.01
N GLN A 453 27.09 -12.46 -12.45
CA GLN A 453 26.50 -13.57 -11.70
C GLN A 453 27.16 -14.92 -11.99
N GLU A 454 28.29 -14.92 -12.74
CA GLU A 454 29.04 -16.13 -13.14
C GLU A 454 28.16 -17.20 -13.80
N ILE A 455 27.10 -16.78 -14.49
CA ILE A 455 26.15 -17.68 -15.14
C ILE A 455 26.79 -18.25 -16.41
N ASP A 456 26.80 -19.56 -16.56
CA ASP A 456 27.12 -20.17 -17.85
C ASP A 456 25.89 -20.23 -18.74
N TYR A 457 25.90 -19.50 -19.87
CA TYR A 457 24.76 -19.41 -20.77
C TYR A 457 25.13 -19.50 -22.26
N ASN A 458 24.12 -19.85 -23.06
CA ASN A 458 24.08 -19.60 -24.50
C ASN A 458 23.12 -18.45 -24.76
N LEU A 459 23.54 -17.48 -25.56
CA LEU A 459 22.68 -16.43 -26.10
C LEU A 459 22.40 -16.73 -27.57
N ASP A 460 21.15 -17.10 -27.88
CA ASP A 460 20.67 -17.30 -29.25
C ASP A 460 19.64 -16.22 -29.59
N GLY A 461 20.01 -15.33 -30.51
CA GLY A 461 19.25 -14.12 -30.80
C GLY A 461 19.05 -13.26 -29.56
N ASN A 462 17.81 -13.24 -29.05
CA ASN A 462 17.36 -12.45 -27.89
C ASN A 462 17.13 -13.31 -26.64
N THR A 463 17.45 -14.60 -26.68
CA THR A 463 17.12 -15.56 -25.63
C THR A 463 18.38 -16.18 -25.03
N VAL A 464 18.46 -16.10 -23.70
CA VAL A 464 19.49 -16.71 -22.87
C VAL A 464 18.98 -18.04 -22.35
N THR A 465 19.75 -19.10 -22.57
CA THR A 465 19.51 -20.43 -21.99
C THR A 465 20.70 -20.85 -21.14
N PHE A 466 20.43 -21.43 -19.96
CA PHE A 466 21.47 -21.83 -19.01
C PHE A 466 22.14 -23.14 -19.45
N LYS A 467 23.48 -23.19 -19.42
CA LYS A 467 24.24 -24.40 -19.76
C LYS A 467 24.34 -25.33 -18.55
N GLN A 468 23.46 -26.33 -18.51
CA GLN A 468 23.48 -27.62 -17.75
C GLN A 468 24.06 -27.75 -16.32
N LYS A 469 24.65 -26.73 -15.66
CA LYS A 469 25.27 -26.85 -14.33
C LYS A 469 24.74 -25.91 -13.24
N ASP A 470 23.75 -25.07 -13.57
CA ASP A 470 23.07 -24.15 -12.64
C ASP A 470 21.54 -24.38 -12.58
N ARG A 471 21.10 -25.62 -12.78
CA ARG A 471 19.72 -26.02 -12.43
C ARG A 471 19.68 -26.62 -11.04
#